data_AF-A0A3M6UYP9-F1
#
_entry.id   AF-A0A3M6UYP9-F1
#
_cell.length_a   1.000
_cell.length_b   1.000
_cell.length_c   1.000
_cell.angle_alpha   90.00
_cell.angle_beta   90.00
_cell.angle_gamma   90.00
#
_symmetry.space_group_name_H-M   'P 1'
#
loop_
_entity.id
_entity.type
_entity.pdbx_description
1 polymer ?
#
loop_
_entity_poly.entity_id
_entity_poly.type
_entity_poly.pdbx_seq_one_letter_code
_entity_poly.pdbx_strand_id
1 'polypeptide(L)'
;MEVLTAFKVFDPTAVPKRGEAGFKRYGVADVEFLGDFFYQDQEDKDSKKEELLCEWAKFKYNLLGLQSQLPPEKARPNVAKTPCKCKTPTEWLLEHMLSMQLTYQHLCSCLLELAEVCLSLPVSNAWPERGASCIKRLKNPSPLNPEK
;
A
#
# COMPACT_ATOMS: atom_id res chain seq x y z
N MET A 1 -10.01 12.22 5.58
CA MET A 1 -9.18 11.46 4.62
C MET A 1 -9.50 9.99 4.83
N GLU A 2 -9.62 9.19 3.78
CA GLU A 2 -9.77 7.74 3.92
C GLU A 2 -8.39 7.07 3.92
N VAL A 3 -8.18 6.07 4.78
CA VAL A 3 -6.89 5.36 4.94
C VAL A 3 -6.35 4.83 3.62
N LEU A 4 -7.18 4.16 2.82
CA LEU A 4 -6.77 3.64 1.51
C LEU A 4 -6.40 4.74 0.52
N THR A 5 -7.01 5.93 0.64
CA THR A 5 -6.66 7.07 -0.21
C THR A 5 -5.31 7.67 0.18
N ALA A 6 -4.98 7.69 1.48
CA ALA A 6 -3.70 8.19 1.96
C ALA A 6 -2.51 7.36 1.44
N PHE A 7 -2.68 6.05 1.23
CA PHE A 7 -1.64 5.19 0.64
C PHE A 7 -1.25 5.57 -0.79
N LYS A 8 -2.03 6.41 -1.50
CA LYS A 8 -1.61 6.96 -2.80
C LYS A 8 -0.36 7.83 -2.70
N VAL A 9 0.02 8.25 -1.49
CA VAL A 9 1.27 8.98 -1.25
C VAL A 9 2.51 8.20 -1.76
N PHE A 10 2.43 6.86 -1.73
CA PHE A 10 3.42 5.93 -2.26
C PHE A 10 3.38 5.77 -3.79
N ASP A 11 2.54 6.51 -4.53
CA ASP A 11 2.63 6.54 -5.99
C ASP A 11 3.90 7.31 -6.42
N PRO A 12 4.92 6.63 -6.96
CA PRO A 12 6.13 7.31 -7.39
C PRO A 12 5.85 8.31 -8.52
N THR A 13 4.81 8.15 -9.33
CA THR A 13 4.47 9.05 -10.44
C THR A 13 3.83 10.36 -10.00
N ALA A 14 3.31 10.42 -8.77
CA ALA A 14 2.67 11.61 -8.21
C ALA A 14 3.65 12.58 -7.52
N VAL A 15 4.92 12.18 -7.36
CA VAL A 15 5.93 12.97 -6.63
C VAL A 15 6.37 14.18 -7.45
N PRO A 16 6.22 15.42 -6.91
CA PRO A 16 6.70 16.63 -7.55
C PRO A 16 8.22 16.62 -7.76
N LYS A 17 8.71 17.40 -8.73
CA LYS A 17 10.17 17.50 -8.92
C LYS A 17 10.82 18.23 -7.75
N ARG A 18 12.11 17.96 -7.48
CA ARG A 18 12.86 18.55 -6.34
C ARG A 18 12.80 20.08 -6.25
N GLY A 19 12.73 20.76 -7.40
CA GLY A 19 12.68 22.23 -7.48
C GLY A 19 11.29 22.84 -7.33
N GLU A 20 10.23 22.02 -7.31
CA GLU A 20 8.85 22.50 -7.24
C GLU A 20 8.44 22.81 -5.80
N ALA A 21 7.67 23.88 -5.59
CA ALA A 21 7.26 24.35 -4.26
C ALA A 21 6.52 23.26 -3.45
N GLY A 22 5.79 22.38 -4.13
CA GLY A 22 5.04 21.28 -3.50
C GLY A 22 5.91 20.15 -2.95
N PHE A 23 7.14 19.99 -3.43
CA PHE A 23 7.97 18.81 -3.08
C PHE A 23 8.33 18.75 -1.59
N LYS A 24 8.62 19.90 -0.97
CA LYS A 24 8.98 19.96 0.45
C LYS A 24 7.87 19.44 1.36
N ARG A 25 6.61 19.69 1.01
CA ARG A 25 5.44 19.30 1.80
C ARG A 25 4.71 18.06 1.27
N TYR A 26 5.19 17.50 0.16
CA TYR A 26 4.56 16.34 -0.49
C TYR A 26 4.40 15.19 0.49
N GLY A 27 3.16 14.69 0.58
CA GLY A 27 2.81 13.51 1.36
C GLY A 27 2.86 13.64 2.87
N VAL A 28 3.27 14.79 3.43
CA VAL A 28 3.40 14.96 4.89
C VAL A 28 2.05 14.75 5.59
N ALA A 29 0.98 15.36 5.08
CA ALA A 29 -0.35 15.23 5.65
C ALA A 29 -0.91 13.80 5.54
N ASP A 30 -0.66 13.11 4.42
CA ASP A 30 -1.11 11.73 4.22
C ASP A 30 -0.37 10.76 5.15
N VAL A 31 0.95 10.93 5.29
CA VAL A 31 1.78 10.09 6.18
C VAL A 31 1.50 10.36 7.65
N GLU A 32 1.28 11.62 8.03
CA GLU A 32 0.85 11.98 9.38
C GLU A 32 -0.49 11.32 9.72
N PHE A 33 -1.45 11.37 8.80
CA PHE A 33 -2.74 10.71 8.95
C PHE A 33 -2.61 9.18 9.07
N LEU A 34 -1.74 8.54 8.28
CA LEU A 34 -1.46 7.10 8.39
C LEU A 34 -0.85 6.76 9.76
N GLY A 35 0.11 7.56 10.23
CA GLY A 35 0.72 7.39 11.55
C GLY A 35 -0.31 7.54 12.68
N ASP A 36 -1.18 8.55 12.60
CA ASP A 36 -2.30 8.70 13.53
C ASP A 36 -3.22 7.48 13.54
N PHE A 37 -3.55 6.95 12.36
CA PHE A 37 -4.47 5.83 12.24
C PHE A 37 -3.87 4.52 12.79
N PHE A 38 -2.61 4.20 12.45
CA PHE A 38 -2.00 2.92 12.78
C PHE A 38 -1.30 2.88 14.14
N TYR A 39 -0.87 4.02 14.68
CA TYR A 39 -0.16 4.08 15.96
C TYR A 39 -1.02 4.60 17.13
N GLN A 40 -2.31 4.91 16.93
CA GLN A 40 -3.19 5.49 17.97
C GLN A 40 -3.20 4.76 19.32
N ASP A 41 -3.10 3.43 19.31
CA ASP A 41 -3.20 2.57 20.51
C ASP A 41 -1.83 2.12 21.05
N GLN A 42 -0.73 2.64 20.50
CA GLN A 42 0.64 2.32 20.93
C GLN A 42 1.09 3.24 22.07
N GLU A 43 1.83 2.69 23.03
CA GLU A 43 2.40 3.47 24.14
C GLU A 43 3.42 4.51 23.65
N ASP A 44 4.17 4.17 22.60
CA ASP A 44 5.22 4.98 21.98
C ASP A 44 4.75 5.74 20.72
N LYS A 45 3.43 5.98 20.58
CA LYS A 45 2.82 6.55 19.37
C LYS A 45 3.49 7.83 18.86
N ASP A 46 3.86 8.74 19.76
CA ASP A 46 4.45 10.03 19.36
C ASP A 46 5.86 9.84 18.78
N SER A 47 6.64 8.94 19.38
CA SER A 47 7.96 8.55 18.89
C SER A 47 7.89 7.87 17.53
N LYS A 48 6.96 6.91 17.35
CA LYS A 48 6.77 6.22 16.06
C LYS A 48 6.29 7.17 14.97
N LYS A 49 5.40 8.11 15.29
CA LYS A 49 4.97 9.14 14.35
C LYS A 49 6.12 10.05 13.93
N GLU A 50 6.96 10.48 14.88
CA GLU A 50 8.13 11.30 14.57
C GLU A 50 9.12 10.56 13.67
N GLU A 51 9.42 9.29 13.98
CA GLU A 51 10.28 8.42 13.16
C GLU A 51 9.72 8.27 11.74
N LEU A 52 8.43 7.95 11.61
CA LEU A 52 7.75 7.82 10.32
C LEU A 52 7.85 9.10 9.46
N LEU A 53 7.66 10.28 10.06
CA LEU A 53 7.77 11.55 9.35
C LEU A 53 9.21 11.86 8.93
N CYS A 54 10.20 11.49 9.75
CA CYS A 54 11.62 11.59 9.42
C CYS A 54 12.00 10.66 8.25
N GLU A 55 11.56 9.41 8.31
CA GLU A 55 11.72 8.44 7.23
C GLU A 55 11.12 8.98 5.93
N TRP A 56 9.89 9.49 5.97
CA TRP A 56 9.21 10.05 4.82
C TRP A 56 9.93 11.26 4.22
N ALA A 57 10.45 12.15 5.06
CA ALA A 57 11.19 13.33 4.64
C ALA A 57 12.40 12.96 3.76
N LYS A 58 13.05 11.82 4.03
CA LYS A 58 14.12 11.27 3.19
C LYS A 58 13.57 10.44 2.02
N PHE A 59 12.61 9.55 2.28
CA PHE A 59 12.13 8.57 1.33
C PHE A 59 11.50 9.18 0.07
N LYS A 60 10.83 10.34 0.17
CA LYS A 60 10.30 11.05 -1.01
C LYS A 60 11.37 11.43 -2.04
N TYR A 61 12.64 11.58 -1.62
CA TYR A 61 13.76 11.77 -2.57
C TYR A 61 14.17 10.47 -3.26
N ASN A 62 14.03 9.33 -2.58
CA ASN A 62 14.26 8.01 -3.14
C ASN A 62 13.18 7.69 -4.18
N LEU A 63 11.92 8.08 -3.94
CA LEU A 63 10.82 7.91 -4.90
C LEU A 63 11.15 8.49 -6.28
N LEU A 64 11.79 9.67 -6.34
CA LEU A 64 12.23 10.26 -7.59
C LEU A 64 13.28 9.41 -8.32
N GLY A 65 14.15 8.71 -7.59
CA GLY A 65 15.09 7.74 -8.16
C GLY A 65 14.42 6.43 -8.58
N LEU A 66 13.34 6.04 -7.90
CA LEU A 66 12.57 4.85 -8.24
C LEU A 66 11.63 5.08 -9.43
N GLN A 67 11.24 6.32 -9.74
CA GLN A 67 10.48 6.65 -10.95
C GLN A 67 11.13 6.12 -12.23
N SER A 68 12.46 6.15 -12.34
CA SER A 68 13.16 5.63 -13.52
C SER A 68 13.20 4.11 -13.59
N GLN A 69 12.90 3.42 -12.49
CA GLN A 69 12.83 1.95 -12.43
C GLN A 69 11.39 1.44 -12.66
N LEU A 70 10.40 2.33 -12.64
CA LEU A 70 9.00 1.97 -12.85
C LEU A 70 8.79 1.50 -14.30
N PRO A 71 8.25 0.28 -14.52
CA PRO A 71 7.94 -0.18 -15.86
C PRO A 71 6.98 0.78 -16.59
N PRO A 72 7.18 1.08 -17.89
CA PRO A 72 6.35 2.04 -18.64
C PRO A 72 4.85 1.73 -18.60
N GLU A 73 4.51 0.43 -18.59
CA GLU A 73 3.14 -0.07 -18.50
C GLU A 73 2.44 0.33 -17.20
N LYS A 74 3.20 0.49 -16.12
CA LYS A 74 2.70 0.89 -14.81
C LYS A 74 2.68 2.40 -14.65
N ALA A 75 3.66 3.10 -15.23
CA ALA A 75 3.75 4.56 -15.21
C ALA A 75 2.59 5.25 -15.93
N ARG A 76 2.00 4.59 -16.94
CA ARG A 76 0.84 5.08 -17.70
C ARG A 76 -0.11 3.92 -17.98
N PRO A 77 -1.06 3.62 -17.09
CA PRO A 77 -2.05 2.58 -17.36
C PRO A 77 -2.90 3.00 -18.57
N ASN A 78 -2.73 2.32 -19.70
CA ASN A 78 -3.57 2.52 -20.87
C ASN A 78 -4.92 1.84 -20.65
N VAL A 79 -5.87 2.59 -20.10
CA VAL A 79 -7.21 2.14 -19.67
C VAL A 79 -7.94 1.29 -20.72
N ALA A 80 -7.65 1.47 -22.01
CA ALA A 80 -8.26 0.71 -23.11
C ALA A 80 -7.68 -0.70 -23.34
N LYS A 81 -6.50 -1.03 -22.78
CA LYS A 81 -5.81 -2.32 -23.01
C LYS A 81 -5.25 -2.95 -21.74
N THR A 82 -5.28 -2.26 -20.61
CA THR A 82 -4.75 -2.77 -19.34
C THR A 82 -5.63 -3.92 -18.83
N PRO A 83 -5.12 -5.17 -18.78
CA PRO A 83 -5.84 -6.24 -18.10
C PRO A 83 -6.07 -5.84 -16.64
N CYS A 84 -7.17 -6.29 -16.05
CA CYS A 84 -7.55 -6.12 -14.64
C CYS A 84 -6.46 -6.55 -13.61
N LYS A 85 -5.31 -7.06 -14.04
CA LYS A 85 -4.18 -7.56 -13.25
C LYS A 85 -2.93 -6.67 -13.26
N CYS A 86 -2.92 -5.54 -13.98
CA CYS A 86 -1.76 -4.64 -13.95
C CYS A 86 -1.71 -3.88 -12.61
N LYS A 87 -0.61 -4.10 -11.89
CA LYS A 87 -0.31 -3.43 -10.62
C LYS A 87 -0.26 -1.92 -10.81
N THR A 88 -0.90 -1.19 -9.92
CA THR A 88 -0.78 0.27 -9.82
C THR A 88 0.67 0.67 -9.47
N PRO A 89 1.10 1.92 -9.75
CA PRO A 89 2.40 2.42 -9.30
C PRO A 89 2.61 2.26 -7.79
N THR A 90 1.56 2.52 -7.00
CA THR A 90 1.55 2.32 -5.55
C THR A 90 1.80 0.85 -5.20
N GLU A 91 0.99 -0.09 -5.71
CA GLU A 91 1.18 -1.52 -5.45
C GLU A 91 2.58 -2.00 -5.85
N TRP A 92 3.08 -1.54 -7.00
CA TRP A 92 4.44 -1.90 -7.42
C TRP A 92 5.50 -1.40 -6.45
N LEU A 93 5.39 -0.17 -5.95
CA LEU A 93 6.37 0.36 -5.00
C LEU A 93 6.33 -0.43 -3.69
N LEU A 94 5.14 -0.68 -3.15
CA LEU A 94 5.00 -1.39 -1.88
C LEU A 94 5.55 -2.82 -1.98
N GLU A 95 5.28 -3.52 -3.09
CA GLU A 95 5.88 -4.84 -3.33
C GLU A 95 7.40 -4.78 -3.53
N HIS A 96 7.91 -3.73 -4.18
CA HIS A 96 9.35 -3.52 -4.35
C HIS A 96 10.04 -3.27 -3.00
N MET A 97 9.39 -2.56 -2.07
CA MET A 97 9.89 -2.40 -0.71
C MET A 97 9.95 -3.75 0.02
N LEU A 98 8.89 -4.55 -0.07
CA LEU A 98 8.86 -5.89 0.55
C LEU A 98 9.85 -6.88 -0.11
N SER A 99 10.10 -6.80 -1.41
CA SER A 99 11.09 -7.67 -2.07
C SER A 99 12.53 -7.35 -1.64
N MET A 100 12.76 -6.14 -1.11
CA MET A 100 14.03 -5.68 -0.56
C MET A 100 13.94 -5.44 0.97
N GLN A 101 13.10 -6.21 1.66
CA GLN A 101 12.78 -6.04 3.08
C GLN A 101 14.00 -5.78 3.97
N LEU A 102 15.07 -6.58 3.82
CA LEU A 102 16.29 -6.44 4.63
C LEU A 102 16.97 -5.07 4.46
N THR A 103 16.86 -4.45 3.29
CA THR A 103 17.41 -3.12 3.05
C THR A 103 16.51 -2.05 3.67
N TYR A 104 15.20 -2.13 3.42
CA TYR A 104 14.26 -1.11 3.88
C TYR A 104 13.99 -1.17 5.39
N GLN A 105 14.11 -2.33 6.03
CA GLN A 105 13.96 -2.49 7.48
C GLN A 105 14.93 -1.61 8.28
N HIS A 106 16.14 -1.37 7.75
CA HIS A 106 17.15 -0.53 8.41
C HIS A 106 17.13 0.93 7.95
N LEU A 107 16.46 1.24 6.84
CA LEU A 107 16.44 2.59 6.25
C LEU A 107 15.15 3.35 6.50
N CYS A 108 14.03 2.62 6.55
CA CYS A 108 12.71 3.16 6.84
C CYS A 108 11.77 2.05 7.33
N SER A 109 11.91 1.70 8.61
CA SER A 109 11.17 0.60 9.24
C SER A 109 9.67 0.89 9.34
N CYS A 110 9.28 2.12 9.68
CA CYS A 110 7.88 2.52 9.78
C CYS A 110 7.20 2.52 8.40
N LEU A 111 7.88 3.01 7.36
CA LEU A 111 7.33 2.97 6.00
C LEU A 111 7.18 1.54 5.46
N LEU A 112 8.10 0.64 5.84
CA LEU A 112 8.02 -0.78 5.47
C LEU A 112 6.84 -1.47 6.17
N GLU A 113 6.59 -1.16 7.44
CA GLU A 113 5.41 -1.63 8.19
C GLU A 113 4.12 -1.17 7.50
N LEU A 114 4.02 0.10 7.12
CA LEU A 114 2.86 0.61 6.36
C LEU A 114 2.66 -0.10 5.01
N ALA A 115 3.75 -0.48 4.32
CA ALA A 115 3.68 -1.23 3.08
C ALA A 115 3.12 -2.65 3.29
N GLU A 116 3.56 -3.34 4.34
CA GLU A 116 3.07 -4.65 4.73
C GLU A 116 1.58 -4.61 5.12
N VAL A 117 1.19 -3.60 5.89
CA VAL A 117 -0.21 -3.36 6.24
C VAL A 117 -1.05 -3.14 4.97
N CYS A 118 -0.66 -2.21 4.10
CA CYS A 118 -1.44 -1.91 2.90
C CYS A 118 -1.66 -3.13 1.99
N LEU A 119 -0.63 -3.97 1.82
CA LEU A 119 -0.70 -5.16 0.97
C LEU A 119 -1.44 -6.34 1.63
N SER A 120 -1.59 -6.34 2.95
CA SER A 120 -2.36 -7.34 3.69
C SER A 120 -3.84 -6.98 3.86
N LEU A 121 -4.23 -5.73 3.60
CA LEU A 121 -5.63 -5.30 3.66
C LEU A 121 -6.48 -6.06 2.61
N PRO A 122 -7.57 -6.72 3.02
CA PRO A 122 -8.46 -7.37 2.06
C PRO A 122 -9.18 -6.31 1.24
N VAL A 123 -8.82 -6.19 -0.05
CA VAL A 123 -9.40 -5.24 -1.01
C VAL A 123 -10.88 -5.53 -1.31
N SER A 124 -11.44 -6.63 -0.77
CA SER A 124 -12.83 -7.02 -0.97
C SER A 124 -13.52 -7.37 0.35
N ASN A 125 -14.57 -6.60 0.62
CA ASN A 125 -15.67 -6.84 1.56
C ASN A 125 -16.40 -8.18 1.40
N ALA A 126 -16.05 -9.02 0.40
CA ALA A 126 -16.61 -10.35 0.23
C ALA A 126 -15.91 -11.44 1.07
N TRP A 127 -14.98 -11.10 1.96
CA TRP A 127 -14.35 -12.09 2.85
C TRP A 127 -15.34 -12.72 3.85
N PRO A 128 -16.17 -11.93 4.57
CA PRO A 128 -17.25 -12.50 5.40
C PRO A 128 -18.23 -13.35 4.58
N GLU A 129 -18.59 -12.90 3.38
CA GLU A 129 -19.53 -13.58 2.50
C GLU A 129 -18.97 -14.90 1.94
N ARG A 130 -17.69 -14.92 1.56
CA ARG A 130 -16.97 -16.13 1.13
C ARG A 130 -16.81 -17.11 2.30
N GLY A 131 -16.46 -16.62 3.48
CA GLY A 131 -16.40 -17.42 4.70
C GLY A 131 -17.75 -18.05 5.04
N ALA A 132 -18.83 -17.25 5.03
CA ALA A 132 -20.19 -17.73 5.27
C ALA A 132 -20.66 -18.74 4.21
N SER A 133 -20.27 -18.57 2.94
CA SER A 133 -20.58 -19.52 1.86
C SER A 133 -19.88 -20.87 2.07
N CYS A 134 -18.61 -20.87 2.48
CA CYS A 134 -17.87 -22.09 2.82
C CYS A 134 -18.52 -22.84 4.00
N ILE A 135 -18.95 -22.13 5.05
CA ILE A 135 -19.65 -22.75 6.19
C ILE A 135 -21.00 -23.33 5.76
N LYS A 136 -21.75 -22.63 4.90
CA LYS A 136 -23.02 -23.15 4.35
C LYS A 136 -22.83 -24.45 3.57
N ARG A 137 -21.74 -24.60 2.81
CA ARG A 137 -21.41 -25.84 2.07
C ARG A 137 -21.04 -27.01 3.00
N LEU A 138 -20.44 -26.73 4.15
CA LEU A 138 -20.15 -27.75 5.16
C LEU A 138 -21.42 -28.21 5.89
N LYS A 139 -22.36 -27.28 6.12
CA LYS A 139 -23.61 -27.57 6.83
C LYS A 139 -24.66 -28.25 5.95
N ASN A 140 -24.70 -27.91 4.66
CA ASN A 140 -25.57 -28.52 3.66
C ASN A 140 -24.70 -29.11 2.55
N PRO A 141 -24.08 -30.29 2.74
CA PRO A 141 -23.44 -30.99 1.63
C PRO A 141 -24.50 -31.20 0.54
N SER A 142 -24.19 -30.78 -0.69
CA SER A 142 -25.06 -31.06 -1.84
C SER A 142 -25.36 -32.57 -1.87
N PRO A 143 -26.62 -32.99 -2.10
CA PRO A 143 -26.90 -34.41 -2.27
C PRO A 143 -26.01 -34.92 -3.41
N LEU A 144 -25.24 -35.97 -3.13
CA LEU A 144 -24.59 -36.78 -4.16
C LEU A 144 -25.68 -37.15 -5.15
N ASN A 145 -25.56 -36.66 -6.38
CA ASN A 145 -26.46 -37.01 -7.46
C ASN A 145 -26.29 -38.51 -7.74
N PRO A 146 -27.28 -39.37 -7.45
CA PRO A 146 -27.21 -40.74 -7.92
C PRO A 146 -27.57 -40.73 -9.41
N GLU A 147 -26.84 -41.54 -10.17
CA GLU A 147 -27.11 -41.93 -11.56
C GLU A 147 -26.64 -40.98 -12.67
N LYS A 148 -25.48 -41.32 -13.25
CA LYS A 148 -25.49 -41.92 -14.59
C LYS A 148 -24.37 -42.95 -14.74
#